data_AF-A0A9C9EKX7-F1
#
_entry.id   AF-A0A9C9EKX7-F1
#
_cell.length_a   1.000
_cell.length_b   1.000
_cell.length_c   1.000
_cell.angle_alpha   90.00
_cell.angle_beta   90.00
_cell.angle_gamma   90.00
#
_symmetry.space_group_name_H-M   'P 1'
#
loop_
_entity.id
_entity.type
_entity.pdbx_description
1 polymer ?
#
loop_
_entity_poly.entity_id
_entity_poly.type
_entity_poly.pdbx_seq_one_letter_code
_entity_poly.pdbx_strand_id
1 'polypeptide(L)'
;MKFSMINEGSSTLSDLYAAIFVDWDIGNYSNNQGSSEAARNLTWMYETTPYVGVAILDPPRSTPAANLALIDHDLYVYPNSGLPDSIQIKFMDGTIQNPSSNRAYDWSTCNSAGPFTLAPGGSAVAAFAIVGGDNLADLQANADTAYNRYWNWPGVQERPVDTKTDNFDVRIYPVVSKNTPYTLHYTLPGESRLQVKIYDAAGRLIIEKDYGRLKGMGKVSFDLKSCAQGVYFVKIYTTDNEKVLKVVVLK
;
A
#
# COMPACT_ATOMS: atom_id res chain seq x y z
N MET A 1 6.97 -3.65 0.47
CA MET A 1 7.05 -3.52 1.94
C MET A 1 8.12 -2.49 2.28
N LYS A 2 7.91 -1.63 3.28
CA LYS A 2 8.88 -0.62 3.73
C LYS A 2 8.99 -0.69 5.26
N PHE A 3 10.22 -0.80 5.75
CA PHE A 3 10.54 -0.85 7.17
C PHE A 3 11.34 0.41 7.52
N SER A 4 10.97 1.03 8.64
CA SER A 4 11.72 2.15 9.23
C SER A 4 12.28 1.68 10.55
N MET A 5 13.60 1.59 10.65
CA MET A 5 14.32 1.19 11.86
C MET A 5 14.78 2.47 12.55
N ILE A 6 14.45 2.64 13.83
CA ILE A 6 14.78 3.83 14.61
C ILE A 6 15.51 3.38 15.87
N ASN A 7 16.65 4.00 16.17
CA ASN A 7 17.35 3.80 17.42
C ASN A 7 16.84 4.78 18.48
N GLU A 8 15.95 4.31 19.35
CA GLU A 8 15.42 5.09 20.48
C GLU A 8 16.32 5.00 21.73
N GLY A 9 17.42 4.23 21.67
CA GLY A 9 18.37 4.06 22.76
C GLY A 9 19.42 5.16 22.86
N SER A 10 20.30 5.03 23.86
CA SER A 10 21.40 5.98 24.12
C SER A 10 22.75 5.54 23.56
N SER A 11 22.86 4.34 22.99
CA SER A 11 24.07 3.80 22.36
C SER A 11 23.89 3.60 20.86
N THR A 12 24.97 3.73 20.09
CA THR A 12 24.97 3.37 18.66
C THR A 12 24.66 1.89 18.47
N LEU A 13 23.77 1.58 17.52
CA LEU A 13 23.53 0.24 17.02
C LEU A 13 24.34 0.05 15.73
N SER A 14 25.19 -0.96 15.68
CA SER A 14 25.95 -1.35 14.49
C SER A 14 25.47 -2.73 14.00
N ASP A 15 25.84 -3.08 12.77
CA ASP A 15 25.57 -4.39 12.18
C ASP A 15 24.09 -4.77 12.20
N LEU A 16 23.22 -3.78 11.97
CA LEU A 16 21.79 -4.01 11.85
C LEU A 16 21.46 -4.41 10.41
N TYR A 17 20.65 -5.44 10.25
CA TYR A 17 20.21 -5.93 8.94
C TYR A 17 18.69 -5.99 8.90
N ALA A 18 18.12 -5.74 7.73
CA ALA A 18 16.71 -5.97 7.45
C ALA A 18 16.62 -6.93 6.28
N ALA A 19 15.88 -8.03 6.44
CA ALA A 19 15.78 -9.04 5.41
C ALA A 19 14.36 -9.54 5.23
N ILE A 20 14.07 -9.99 4.01
CA ILE A 20 12.85 -10.70 3.66
C ILE A 20 13.23 -12.14 3.35
N PHE A 21 12.66 -13.06 4.12
CA PHE A 21 12.70 -14.50 3.89
C PHE A 21 11.34 -14.92 3.33
N VAL A 22 11.34 -15.64 2.20
CA VAL A 22 10.10 -16.11 1.58
C VAL A 22 10.27 -17.54 1.13
N ASP A 23 9.36 -18.38 1.60
CA ASP A 23 9.10 -19.69 1.06
C ASP A 23 7.95 -19.58 0.06
N TRP A 24 8.17 -20.00 -1.19
CA TRP A 24 7.25 -19.68 -2.29
C TRP A 24 6.29 -20.81 -2.63
N ASP A 25 6.67 -22.06 -2.38
CA ASP A 25 5.88 -23.26 -2.71
C ASP A 25 5.23 -23.22 -4.11
N ILE A 26 6.03 -22.97 -5.15
CA ILE A 26 5.50 -22.76 -6.50
C ILE A 26 5.12 -24.12 -7.09
N GLY A 27 3.84 -24.37 -7.30
CA GLY A 27 3.38 -25.62 -7.89
C GLY A 27 3.81 -26.82 -7.04
N ASN A 28 4.67 -27.70 -7.59
CA ASN A 28 5.33 -28.71 -6.77
C ASN A 28 6.66 -28.18 -6.24
N TYR A 29 6.71 -27.92 -4.93
CA TYR A 29 7.89 -27.38 -4.24
C TYR A 29 9.16 -28.19 -4.53
N SER A 30 9.09 -29.52 -4.69
CA SER A 30 10.25 -30.38 -4.99
C SER A 30 10.87 -30.13 -6.37
N ASN A 31 10.20 -29.38 -7.23
CA ASN A 31 10.67 -29.04 -8.57
C ASN A 31 11.16 -27.59 -8.67
N ASN A 32 11.16 -26.84 -7.57
CA ASN A 32 11.50 -25.42 -7.60
C ASN A 32 13.01 -25.21 -7.83
N GLN A 33 13.34 -24.14 -8.52
CA GLN A 33 14.70 -23.66 -8.76
C GLN A 33 14.72 -22.14 -8.61
N GLY A 34 15.89 -21.57 -8.41
CA GLY A 34 16.03 -20.14 -8.17
C GLY A 34 17.43 -19.62 -8.38
N SER A 35 17.53 -18.31 -8.56
CA SER A 35 18.81 -17.62 -8.65
C SER A 35 18.68 -16.17 -8.17
N SER A 36 19.78 -15.45 -8.14
CA SER A 36 19.85 -14.05 -7.75
C SER A 36 20.69 -13.24 -8.71
N GLU A 37 20.44 -11.93 -8.72
CA GLU A 37 21.20 -10.97 -9.51
C GLU A 37 21.43 -9.68 -8.71
N ALA A 38 22.67 -9.19 -8.75
CA ALA A 38 23.05 -7.96 -8.06
C ALA A 38 22.50 -6.70 -8.75
N ALA A 39 22.35 -6.71 -10.09
CA ALA A 39 21.96 -5.52 -10.84
C ALA A 39 20.60 -4.92 -10.42
N ARG A 40 19.69 -5.77 -9.92
CA ARG A 40 18.37 -5.37 -9.39
C ARG A 40 18.20 -5.66 -7.91
N ASN A 41 19.27 -6.09 -7.22
CA ASN A 41 19.20 -6.65 -5.87
C ASN A 41 18.04 -7.66 -5.72
N LEU A 42 17.94 -8.58 -6.68
CA LEU A 42 16.79 -9.46 -6.90
C LEU A 42 17.17 -10.91 -6.62
N THR A 43 16.31 -11.64 -5.92
CA THR A 43 16.27 -13.10 -5.90
C THR A 43 14.97 -13.55 -6.56
N TRP A 44 14.96 -14.75 -7.11
CA TRP A 44 13.74 -15.35 -7.64
C TRP A 44 13.75 -16.86 -7.55
N MET A 45 12.54 -17.41 -7.59
CA MET A 45 12.25 -18.83 -7.72
C MET A 45 11.21 -19.08 -8.82
N TYR A 46 11.23 -20.29 -9.36
CA TYR A 46 10.33 -20.76 -10.41
C TYR A 46 10.27 -22.30 -10.41
N GLU A 47 9.20 -22.87 -10.98
CA GLU A 47 9.17 -24.28 -11.43
C GLU A 47 9.21 -24.29 -12.96
N THR A 48 8.06 -23.99 -13.60
CA THR A 48 7.96 -23.70 -15.04
C THR A 48 7.53 -22.25 -15.24
N THR A 49 6.46 -21.85 -14.55
CA THR A 49 5.90 -20.50 -14.42
C THR A 49 4.96 -20.55 -13.20
N PRO A 50 4.78 -19.46 -12.43
CA PRO A 50 5.41 -18.14 -12.57
C PRO A 50 6.87 -18.11 -12.11
N TYR A 51 7.55 -17.03 -12.47
CA TYR A 51 8.74 -16.55 -11.78
C TYR A 51 8.28 -15.59 -10.70
N VAL A 52 8.71 -15.79 -9.46
CA VAL A 52 8.39 -14.93 -8.31
C VAL A 52 9.65 -14.61 -7.53
N GLY A 53 9.72 -13.43 -6.95
CA GLY A 53 10.95 -12.99 -6.31
C GLY A 53 10.82 -11.75 -5.45
N VAL A 54 11.93 -11.38 -4.83
CA VAL A 54 12.04 -10.18 -4.01
C VAL A 54 13.16 -9.30 -4.55
N ALA A 55 12.87 -8.03 -4.76
CA ALA A 55 13.87 -7.00 -5.06
C ALA A 55 14.05 -6.04 -3.88
N ILE A 56 15.29 -5.70 -3.54
CA ILE A 56 15.58 -4.59 -2.61
C ILE A 56 15.42 -3.28 -3.38
N LEU A 57 14.55 -2.40 -2.89
CA LEU A 57 14.30 -1.07 -3.45
C LEU A 57 15.11 0.01 -2.73
N ASP A 58 15.22 -0.11 -1.41
CA ASP A 58 15.94 0.81 -0.52
C ASP A 58 16.75 -0.04 0.48
N PRO A 59 18.07 0.09 0.56
CA PRO A 59 18.97 1.01 -0.16
C PRO A 59 18.89 0.95 -1.70
N PRO A 60 19.25 2.04 -2.42
CA PRO A 60 19.19 2.07 -3.88
C PRO A 60 20.13 1.03 -4.49
N ARG A 61 19.93 0.67 -5.77
CA ARG A 61 20.73 -0.37 -6.48
C ARG A 61 22.25 -0.08 -6.54
N SER A 62 22.66 1.16 -6.33
CA SER A 62 24.08 1.53 -6.19
C SER A 62 24.70 1.04 -4.88
N THR A 63 23.87 0.68 -3.89
CA THR A 63 24.27 0.07 -2.63
C THR A 63 24.11 -1.45 -2.77
N PRO A 64 25.20 -2.22 -2.62
CA PRO A 64 25.11 -3.68 -2.64
C PRO A 64 24.17 -4.20 -1.56
N ALA A 65 23.41 -5.24 -1.87
CA ALA A 65 22.71 -6.03 -0.87
C ALA A 65 23.72 -6.66 0.12
N ALA A 66 23.33 -6.81 1.39
CA ALA A 66 24.10 -7.60 2.34
C ALA A 66 24.12 -9.08 1.92
N ASN A 67 22.99 -9.58 1.41
CA ASN A 67 22.91 -10.92 0.83
C ASN A 67 21.72 -11.05 -0.14
N LEU A 68 21.89 -11.92 -1.14
CA LEU A 68 20.86 -12.34 -2.10
C LEU A 68 20.98 -13.86 -2.27
N ALA A 69 20.30 -14.62 -1.41
CA ALA A 69 20.52 -16.04 -1.25
C ALA A 69 19.28 -16.89 -1.48
N LEU A 70 19.51 -18.13 -1.90
CA LEU A 70 18.57 -19.23 -1.95
C LEU A 70 18.87 -20.17 -0.77
N ILE A 71 17.83 -20.58 -0.05
CA ILE A 71 17.93 -21.38 1.17
C ILE A 71 17.60 -22.82 0.80
N ASP A 72 18.59 -23.70 0.89
CA ASP A 72 18.39 -25.14 0.71
C ASP A 72 17.69 -25.72 1.94
N HIS A 73 16.47 -26.21 1.78
CA HIS A 73 15.72 -26.77 2.89
C HIS A 73 16.35 -28.03 3.48
N ASP A 74 17.03 -28.84 2.67
CA ASP A 74 17.71 -30.05 3.14
C ASP A 74 18.86 -29.73 4.11
N LEU A 75 19.50 -28.58 3.93
CA LEU A 75 20.64 -28.17 4.74
C LEU A 75 20.23 -27.32 5.94
N TYR A 76 19.27 -26.40 5.75
CA TYR A 76 19.05 -25.31 6.70
C TYR A 76 17.68 -25.36 7.40
N VAL A 77 16.68 -26.03 6.82
CA VAL A 77 15.30 -26.02 7.32
C VAL A 77 14.92 -27.36 7.94
N TYR A 78 14.91 -28.43 7.16
CA TYR A 78 14.44 -29.75 7.60
C TYR A 78 15.26 -30.34 8.76
N PRO A 79 16.61 -30.27 8.78
CA PRO A 79 17.39 -30.76 9.91
C PRO A 79 17.06 -30.07 11.23
N ASN A 80 16.50 -28.86 11.17
CA ASN A 80 16.20 -28.02 12.32
C ASN A 80 14.69 -27.91 12.62
N SER A 81 13.83 -28.60 11.85
CA SER A 81 12.37 -28.45 11.90
C SER A 81 11.90 -26.99 11.74
N GLY A 82 12.56 -26.24 10.85
CA GLY A 82 12.32 -24.81 10.64
C GLY A 82 13.64 -24.06 10.43
N LEU A 83 13.59 -22.74 10.28
CA LEU A 83 14.78 -21.91 10.10
C LEU A 83 15.12 -21.19 11.42
N PRO A 84 16.07 -21.67 12.24
CA PRO A 84 16.39 -21.07 13.53
C PRO A 84 17.13 -19.73 13.38
N ASP A 85 16.96 -18.84 14.36
CA ASP A 85 17.55 -17.48 14.36
C ASP A 85 19.08 -17.48 14.14
N SER A 86 19.78 -18.48 14.70
CA SER A 86 21.23 -18.64 14.55
C SER A 86 21.68 -18.95 13.12
N ILE A 87 20.77 -19.43 12.27
CA ILE A 87 20.98 -19.62 10.83
C ILE A 87 20.43 -18.40 10.07
N GLN A 88 19.25 -17.87 10.44
CA GLN A 88 18.69 -16.67 9.80
C GLN A 88 19.70 -15.52 9.82
N ILE A 89 20.32 -15.24 10.97
CA ILE A 89 21.28 -14.14 11.10
C ILE A 89 22.47 -14.28 10.15
N LYS A 90 22.91 -15.52 9.88
CA LYS A 90 24.02 -15.81 8.95
C LYS A 90 23.63 -15.61 7.49
N PHE A 91 22.36 -15.78 7.15
CA PHE A 91 21.85 -15.35 5.85
C PHE A 91 21.72 -13.82 5.80
N MET A 92 21.33 -13.17 6.90
CA MET A 92 21.19 -11.71 6.94
C MET A 92 22.51 -10.98 6.82
N ASP A 93 23.57 -11.44 7.50
CA ASP A 93 24.90 -10.82 7.49
C ASP A 93 25.80 -11.30 6.33
N GLY A 94 25.32 -12.24 5.51
CA GLY A 94 26.05 -12.77 4.38
C GLY A 94 27.14 -13.80 4.72
N THR A 95 27.17 -14.32 5.96
CA THR A 95 28.04 -15.46 6.33
C THR A 95 27.68 -16.73 5.56
N ILE A 96 26.39 -16.99 5.32
CA ILE A 96 25.92 -18.04 4.43
C ILE A 96 25.43 -17.38 3.14
N GLN A 97 26.05 -17.77 2.02
CA GLN A 97 25.71 -17.26 0.69
C GLN A 97 25.41 -18.43 -0.22
N ASN A 98 24.36 -18.30 -1.02
CA ASN A 98 24.01 -19.29 -2.03
C ASN A 98 23.20 -18.60 -3.14
N PRO A 99 23.85 -18.07 -4.20
CA PRO A 99 23.18 -17.23 -5.19
C PRO A 99 22.31 -18.01 -6.20
N SER A 100 22.31 -19.34 -6.16
CA SER A 100 21.49 -20.16 -7.04
C SER A 100 21.23 -21.55 -6.49
N SER A 101 20.05 -22.11 -6.78
CA SER A 101 19.79 -23.53 -6.58
C SER A 101 20.73 -24.38 -7.45
N ASN A 102 21.20 -25.51 -6.93
CA ASN A 102 22.03 -26.46 -7.68
C ASN A 102 21.24 -27.65 -8.23
N ARG A 103 19.96 -27.76 -7.89
CA ARG A 103 19.04 -28.82 -8.30
C ARG A 103 17.60 -28.34 -8.13
N ALA A 104 16.67 -29.00 -8.83
CA ALA A 104 15.26 -28.89 -8.53
C ALA A 104 15.00 -29.49 -7.13
N TYR A 105 14.50 -28.68 -6.20
CA TYR A 105 14.23 -29.08 -4.82
C TYR A 105 13.34 -28.05 -4.12
N ASP A 106 13.08 -28.26 -2.83
CA ASP A 106 12.50 -27.25 -1.97
C ASP A 106 13.51 -26.15 -1.61
N TRP A 107 13.15 -24.90 -1.89
CA TRP A 107 14.01 -23.74 -1.68
C TRP A 107 13.21 -22.58 -1.11
N SER A 108 13.90 -21.66 -0.44
CA SER A 108 13.35 -20.34 -0.13
C SER A 108 14.31 -19.24 -0.57
N THR A 109 13.89 -17.99 -0.54
CA THR A 109 14.74 -16.83 -0.87
C THR A 109 15.02 -15.96 0.35
N CYS A 110 16.21 -15.37 0.43
CA CYS A 110 16.58 -14.33 1.38
C CYS A 110 17.18 -13.12 0.64
N ASN A 111 16.57 -11.95 0.85
CA ASN A 111 17.14 -10.67 0.44
C ASN A 111 17.42 -9.84 1.69
N SER A 112 18.69 -9.55 1.94
CA SER A 112 19.12 -8.78 3.10
C SER A 112 19.72 -7.44 2.68
N ALA A 113 19.26 -6.38 3.33
CA ALA A 113 19.80 -5.03 3.24
C ALA A 113 20.58 -4.70 4.53
N GLY A 114 21.69 -3.98 4.37
CA GLY A 114 22.57 -3.60 5.47
C GLY A 114 24.05 -3.83 5.13
N PRO A 115 24.95 -3.83 6.13
CA PRO A 115 24.67 -3.44 7.51
C PRO A 115 24.29 -1.96 7.62
N PHE A 116 23.38 -1.64 8.53
CA PHE A 116 23.04 -0.28 8.93
C PHE A 116 23.72 0.05 10.27
N THR A 117 24.16 1.30 10.42
CA THR A 117 24.64 1.85 11.68
C THR A 117 23.74 3.02 12.09
N LEU A 118 23.11 2.91 13.26
CA LEU A 118 22.20 3.90 13.79
C LEU A 118 22.77 4.51 15.07
N ALA A 119 23.20 5.77 15.00
CA ALA A 119 23.48 6.56 16.20
C ALA A 119 22.21 6.74 17.05
N PRO A 120 22.31 7.13 18.34
CA PRO A 120 21.14 7.48 19.15
C PRO A 120 20.22 8.49 18.45
N GLY A 121 18.93 8.18 18.36
CA GLY A 121 17.93 8.95 17.60
C GLY A 121 18.00 8.80 16.08
N GLY A 122 18.97 8.05 15.55
CA GLY A 122 19.14 7.79 14.13
C GLY A 122 18.10 6.81 13.58
N SER A 123 17.91 6.84 12.27
CA SER A 123 17.02 5.90 11.58
C SER A 123 17.57 5.47 10.22
N ALA A 124 17.14 4.29 9.76
CA ALA A 124 17.38 3.79 8.42
C ALA A 124 16.11 3.15 7.86
N VAL A 125 16.05 3.08 6.54
CA VAL A 125 14.94 2.46 5.81
C VAL A 125 15.46 1.23 5.07
N ALA A 126 14.65 0.18 5.07
CA ALA A 126 14.78 -0.93 4.13
C ALA A 126 13.44 -1.14 3.43
N ALA A 127 13.44 -1.13 2.10
CA ALA A 127 12.24 -1.34 1.31
C ALA A 127 12.45 -2.45 0.28
N PHE A 128 11.41 -3.26 0.09
CA PHE A 128 11.43 -4.46 -0.74
C PHE A 128 10.18 -4.51 -1.61
N ALA A 129 10.30 -5.02 -2.83
CA ALA A 129 9.18 -5.40 -3.67
C ALA A 129 9.10 -6.93 -3.77
N ILE A 130 7.91 -7.48 -3.52
CA ILE A 130 7.56 -8.82 -3.99
C ILE A 130 7.07 -8.65 -5.42
N VAL A 131 7.66 -9.38 -6.35
CA VAL A 131 7.40 -9.28 -7.78
C VAL A 131 7.15 -10.65 -8.38
N GLY A 132 6.35 -10.69 -9.43
CA GLY A 132 6.08 -11.89 -10.23
C GLY A 132 6.17 -11.59 -11.71
N GLY A 133 6.31 -12.62 -12.53
CA GLY A 133 6.23 -12.53 -13.98
C GLY A 133 6.07 -13.90 -14.63
N ASP A 134 5.63 -13.92 -15.88
CA ASP A 134 5.39 -15.16 -16.63
C ASP A 134 6.72 -15.88 -16.98
N ASN A 135 7.80 -15.11 -17.07
CA ASN A 135 9.17 -15.56 -17.30
C ASN A 135 10.16 -14.59 -16.63
N LEU A 136 11.47 -14.91 -16.68
CA LEU A 136 12.50 -14.09 -16.04
C LEU A 136 12.54 -12.64 -16.56
N ALA A 137 12.35 -12.42 -17.87
CA ALA A 137 12.39 -11.07 -18.43
C ALA A 137 11.22 -10.21 -17.94
N ASP A 138 10.03 -10.81 -17.83
CA ASP A 138 8.85 -10.15 -17.27
C ASP A 138 9.03 -9.85 -15.77
N LEU A 139 9.55 -10.80 -14.98
CA LEU A 139 9.89 -10.58 -13.58
C LEU A 139 10.85 -9.39 -13.41
N GLN A 140 11.90 -9.34 -14.22
CA GLN A 140 12.91 -8.27 -14.21
C GLN A 140 12.29 -6.91 -14.58
N ALA A 141 11.43 -6.86 -15.60
CA ALA A 141 10.70 -5.65 -15.98
C ALA A 141 9.75 -5.16 -14.86
N ASN A 142 9.11 -6.09 -14.15
CA ASN A 142 8.26 -5.79 -13.00
C ASN A 142 9.07 -5.28 -11.81
N ALA A 143 10.28 -5.83 -11.58
CA ALA A 143 11.23 -5.31 -10.58
C ALA A 143 11.72 -3.89 -10.93
N ASP A 144 11.99 -3.61 -12.20
CA ASP A 144 12.35 -2.28 -12.67
C ASP A 144 11.20 -1.28 -12.50
N THR A 145 9.96 -1.69 -12.80
CA THR A 145 8.76 -0.89 -12.57
C THR A 145 8.56 -0.58 -11.09
N ALA A 146 8.72 -1.57 -10.21
CA ALA A 146 8.60 -1.38 -8.77
C ALA A 146 9.67 -0.42 -8.22
N TYR A 147 10.92 -0.57 -8.65
CA TYR A 147 12.02 0.33 -8.27
C TYR A 147 11.76 1.77 -8.71
N ASN A 148 11.36 1.96 -9.97
CA ASN A 148 11.04 3.27 -10.51
C ASN A 148 9.84 3.91 -9.78
N ARG A 149 8.80 3.13 -9.44
CA ARG A 149 7.67 3.64 -8.64
C ARG A 149 8.06 4.04 -7.23
N TYR A 150 9.03 3.36 -6.61
CA TYR A 150 9.50 3.71 -5.28
C TYR A 150 10.29 5.03 -5.27
N TRP A 151 11.25 5.18 -6.21
CA TRP A 151 12.15 6.34 -6.23
C TRP A 151 11.64 7.54 -7.02
N ASN A 152 10.86 7.30 -8.07
CA ASN A 152 10.39 8.33 -8.98
C ASN A 152 8.87 8.54 -8.88
N TRP A 153 8.28 8.30 -7.70
CA TRP A 153 6.87 8.58 -7.47
C TRP A 153 6.61 10.09 -7.65
N PRO A 154 5.88 10.53 -8.71
CA PRO A 154 5.68 11.96 -8.98
C PRO A 154 4.67 12.60 -8.01
N GLY A 155 4.27 11.90 -6.96
CA GLY A 155 3.14 12.26 -6.10
C GLY A 155 1.80 11.87 -6.72
N VAL A 156 0.74 12.04 -5.94
CA VAL A 156 -0.62 12.14 -6.46
C VAL A 156 -0.94 13.63 -6.42
N GLN A 157 -0.96 14.28 -7.57
CA GLN A 157 -1.53 15.61 -7.66
C GLN A 157 -3.04 15.43 -7.78
N GLU A 158 -3.79 15.82 -6.74
CA GLU A 158 -5.22 16.03 -6.93
C GLU A 158 -5.39 16.99 -8.09
N ARG A 159 -6.24 16.62 -9.05
CA ARG A 159 -6.59 17.50 -10.17
C ARG A 159 -6.91 18.87 -9.55
N PRO A 160 -6.26 19.97 -9.99
CA PRO A 160 -6.63 21.29 -9.50
C PRO A 160 -8.14 21.39 -9.67
N VAL A 161 -8.88 21.42 -8.56
CA VAL A 161 -10.22 21.95 -8.62
C VAL A 161 -9.97 23.38 -9.06
N ASP A 162 -10.48 23.74 -10.24
CA ASP A 162 -10.60 25.15 -10.61
C ASP A 162 -11.44 25.78 -9.49
N THR A 163 -10.78 26.28 -8.45
CA THR A 163 -11.39 27.20 -7.51
C THR A 163 -11.57 28.47 -8.30
N LYS A 164 -12.63 28.51 -9.11
CA LYS A 164 -13.39 29.74 -9.15
C LYS A 164 -13.65 30.09 -7.69
N THR A 165 -13.13 31.24 -7.29
CA THR A 165 -13.48 31.94 -6.05
C THR A 165 -14.95 32.33 -6.10
N ASP A 166 -15.82 31.33 -6.18
CA ASP A 166 -17.24 31.45 -6.03
C ASP A 166 -17.52 31.04 -4.59
N ASN A 167 -18.29 31.84 -3.85
CA ASN A 167 -18.73 31.57 -2.48
C ASN A 167 -19.64 30.32 -2.37
N PHE A 168 -19.38 29.27 -3.14
CA PHE A 168 -20.04 27.98 -3.06
C PHE A 168 -19.50 27.18 -1.88
N ASP A 169 -20.28 27.15 -0.81
CA ASP A 169 -19.96 26.34 0.36
C ASP A 169 -21.20 25.55 0.78
N VAL A 170 -20.99 24.29 1.15
CA VAL A 170 -22.04 23.41 1.65
C VAL A 170 -21.51 22.57 2.80
N ARG A 171 -22.31 22.47 3.86
CA ARG A 171 -22.04 21.67 5.06
C ARG A 171 -23.31 20.96 5.51
N ILE A 172 -23.19 19.75 6.05
CA ILE A 172 -24.33 19.00 6.59
C ILE A 172 -24.15 18.79 8.09
N TYR A 173 -25.18 19.11 8.87
CA TYR A 173 -25.22 18.87 10.31
C TYR A 173 -26.52 18.14 10.72
N PRO A 174 -26.43 17.18 11.65
CA PRO A 174 -25.18 16.59 12.17
C PRO A 174 -24.53 15.66 11.12
N VAL A 175 -23.24 15.35 11.25
CA VAL A 175 -22.60 14.32 10.39
C VAL A 175 -23.06 12.92 10.79
N VAL A 176 -23.41 12.72 12.07
CA VAL A 176 -23.96 11.48 12.61
C VAL A 176 -25.34 11.80 13.20
N SER A 177 -26.39 11.09 12.76
CA SER A 177 -27.75 11.29 13.25
C SER A 177 -28.33 10.01 13.84
N LYS A 178 -29.09 10.14 14.92
CA LYS A 178 -29.98 9.09 15.46
C LYS A 178 -31.41 9.59 15.43
N ASN A 179 -32.17 9.18 14.42
CA ASN A 179 -33.58 9.57 14.21
C ASN A 179 -33.86 11.09 14.11
N THR A 180 -32.85 11.93 13.87
CA THR A 180 -33.02 13.36 13.62
C THR A 180 -32.75 13.70 12.14
N PRO A 181 -33.45 14.68 11.55
CA PRO A 181 -33.16 15.10 10.18
C PRO A 181 -31.75 15.69 10.04
N TYR A 182 -31.17 15.54 8.85
CA TYR A 182 -29.98 16.27 8.44
C TYR A 182 -30.35 17.64 7.91
N THR A 183 -29.50 18.62 8.20
CA THR A 183 -29.62 19.98 7.67
C THR A 183 -28.42 20.30 6.80
N LEU A 184 -28.68 20.51 5.51
CA LEU A 184 -27.71 21.03 4.55
C LEU A 184 -27.72 22.55 4.63
N HIS A 185 -26.66 23.13 5.15
CA HIS A 185 -26.36 24.54 5.06
C HIS A 185 -25.66 24.81 3.73
N TYR A 186 -26.10 25.82 3.00
CA TYR A 186 -25.51 26.22 1.74
C TYR A 186 -25.21 27.71 1.71
N THR A 187 -24.18 28.06 0.94
CA THR A 187 -23.90 29.40 0.42
C THR A 187 -23.75 29.23 -1.08
N LEU A 188 -24.57 29.95 -1.85
CA LEU A 188 -24.53 29.94 -3.32
C LEU A 188 -24.05 31.31 -3.82
N PRO A 189 -23.11 31.36 -4.78
CA PRO A 189 -22.59 32.60 -5.35
C PRO A 189 -23.65 33.37 -6.18
N GLY A 190 -24.68 32.67 -6.66
CA GLY A 190 -25.79 33.21 -7.43
C GLY A 190 -27.03 32.33 -7.33
N GLU A 191 -28.08 32.68 -8.06
CA GLU A 191 -29.29 31.85 -8.13
C GLU A 191 -29.01 30.56 -8.92
N SER A 192 -29.17 29.41 -8.27
CA SER A 192 -28.81 28.11 -8.84
C SER A 192 -29.79 27.02 -8.41
N ARG A 193 -30.05 26.03 -9.28
CA ARG A 193 -30.92 24.88 -8.93
C ARG A 193 -30.17 23.92 -8.01
N LEU A 194 -30.67 23.70 -6.79
CA LEU A 194 -30.05 22.80 -5.82
C LEU A 194 -30.71 21.43 -5.85
N GLN A 195 -29.98 20.41 -6.30
CA GLN A 195 -30.40 19.02 -6.25
C GLN A 195 -29.50 18.23 -5.29
N VAL A 196 -30.10 17.33 -4.51
CA VAL A 196 -29.42 16.43 -3.58
C VAL A 196 -29.77 15.00 -3.93
N LYS A 197 -28.74 14.18 -4.17
CA LYS A 197 -28.85 12.74 -4.36
C LYS A 197 -28.10 12.02 -3.25
N ILE A 198 -28.70 10.99 -2.67
CA ILE A 198 -28.15 10.27 -1.52
C ILE A 198 -27.93 8.83 -1.91
N TYR A 199 -26.71 8.35 -1.74
CA TYR A 199 -26.28 7.00 -2.08
C TYR A 199 -25.89 6.23 -0.81
N ASP A 200 -26.11 4.93 -0.81
CA ASP A 200 -25.56 4.06 0.23
C ASP A 200 -24.08 3.73 -0.04
N ALA A 201 -23.45 2.97 0.88
CA ALA A 201 -22.05 2.59 0.78
C ALA A 201 -21.71 1.71 -0.45
N ALA A 202 -22.71 1.07 -1.07
CA ALA A 202 -22.54 0.29 -2.29
C ALA A 202 -22.72 1.14 -3.57
N GLY A 203 -22.97 2.45 -3.42
CA GLY A 203 -23.19 3.38 -4.53
C GLY A 203 -24.61 3.34 -5.11
N ARG A 204 -25.57 2.70 -4.43
CA ARG A 204 -26.97 2.66 -4.89
C ARG A 204 -27.68 3.96 -4.50
N LEU A 205 -28.43 4.56 -5.43
CA LEU A 205 -29.23 5.77 -5.18
C LEU A 205 -30.43 5.42 -4.29
N ILE A 206 -30.55 6.09 -3.15
CA ILE A 206 -31.60 5.87 -2.14
C ILE A 206 -32.64 6.98 -2.16
N ILE A 207 -32.19 8.24 -2.25
CA ILE A 207 -33.07 9.41 -2.25
C ILE A 207 -32.59 10.42 -3.28
N GLU A 208 -33.53 11.04 -3.99
CA GLU A 208 -33.32 12.22 -4.81
C GLU A 208 -34.28 13.32 -4.35
N LYS A 209 -33.74 14.52 -4.09
CA LYS A 209 -34.48 15.71 -3.68
C LYS A 209 -34.05 16.88 -4.57
N ASP A 210 -35.03 17.57 -5.11
CA ASP A 210 -34.83 18.83 -5.83
C ASP A 210 -35.44 19.96 -5.01
N TYR A 211 -34.61 20.93 -4.62
CA TYR A 211 -35.03 22.09 -3.83
C TYR A 211 -35.29 23.32 -4.69
N GLY A 212 -35.25 23.17 -6.02
CA GLY A 212 -35.49 24.27 -6.96
C GLY A 212 -34.35 25.28 -6.97
N ARG A 213 -34.64 26.49 -7.48
CA ARG A 213 -33.66 27.58 -7.60
C ARG A 213 -33.56 28.33 -6.27
N LEU A 214 -32.35 28.38 -5.72
CA LEU A 214 -32.02 29.04 -4.45
C LEU A 214 -30.87 30.03 -4.66
N LYS A 215 -30.71 31.00 -3.77
CA LYS A 215 -29.65 32.02 -3.85
C LYS A 215 -29.12 32.38 -2.46
N GLY A 216 -27.87 32.84 -2.40
CA GLY A 216 -27.25 33.30 -1.16
C GLY A 216 -27.10 32.19 -0.12
N MET A 217 -27.22 32.54 1.16
CA MET A 217 -27.11 31.60 2.27
C MET A 217 -28.48 31.04 2.67
N GLY A 218 -28.54 29.76 3.00
CA GLY A 218 -29.75 29.14 3.52
C GLY A 218 -29.54 27.73 4.03
N LYS A 219 -30.66 27.07 4.34
CA LYS A 219 -30.67 25.68 4.79
C LYS A 219 -31.85 24.91 4.22
N VAL A 220 -31.62 23.64 3.92
CA VAL A 220 -32.66 22.66 3.59
C VAL A 220 -32.45 21.40 4.42
N SER A 221 -33.51 20.63 4.64
CA SER A 221 -33.44 19.43 5.47
C SER A 221 -33.93 18.20 4.71
N PHE A 222 -33.30 17.08 4.99
CA PHE A 222 -33.71 15.76 4.52
C PHE A 222 -33.55 14.76 5.67
N ASP A 223 -34.34 13.69 5.65
CA ASP A 223 -34.25 12.64 6.65
C ASP A 223 -33.91 11.29 5.99
N LEU A 224 -33.25 10.44 6.77
CA LEU A 224 -32.89 9.08 6.40
C LEU A 224 -33.48 8.07 7.40
N LYS A 225 -34.61 8.42 8.05
CA LYS A 225 -35.16 7.60 9.14
C LYS A 225 -35.63 6.22 8.68
N SER A 226 -36.09 6.13 7.42
CA SER A 226 -36.50 4.87 6.78
C SER A 226 -35.32 4.03 6.28
N CYS A 227 -34.10 4.57 6.31
CA CYS A 227 -32.91 3.89 5.80
C CYS A 227 -32.27 2.98 6.85
N ALA A 228 -31.46 2.02 6.40
CA ALA A 228 -30.69 1.18 7.31
C ALA A 228 -29.65 2.02 8.07
N GLN A 229 -29.22 1.53 9.23
CA GLN A 229 -28.05 2.11 9.91
C GLN A 229 -26.82 1.91 9.02
N GLY A 230 -26.02 2.96 8.84
CA GLY A 230 -24.85 2.89 7.98
C GLY A 230 -24.35 4.23 7.49
N VAL A 231 -23.40 4.17 6.56
CA VAL A 231 -22.77 5.32 5.91
C VAL A 231 -23.52 5.64 4.61
N TYR A 232 -23.75 6.93 4.38
CA TYR A 232 -24.38 7.46 3.18
C TYR A 232 -23.55 8.60 2.59
N PHE A 233 -23.55 8.70 1.26
CA PHE A 233 -22.91 9.76 0.51
C PHE A 233 -23.96 10.69 -0.06
N VAL A 234 -23.92 11.96 0.35
CA VAL A 234 -24.82 13.02 -0.06
C VAL A 234 -24.14 13.84 -1.14
N LYS A 235 -24.60 13.64 -2.37
CA LYS A 235 -24.11 14.35 -3.55
C LYS A 235 -25.00 15.55 -3.82
N ILE A 236 -24.40 16.74 -3.73
CA ILE A 236 -25.05 18.03 -3.93
C ILE A 236 -24.65 18.55 -5.31
N TYR A 237 -25.66 18.84 -6.12
CA TYR A 237 -25.54 19.43 -7.43
C TYR A 237 -26.13 20.84 -7.40
N THR A 238 -25.38 21.76 -7.96
CA THR A 238 -25.87 23.07 -8.38
C THR A 238 -25.71 23.20 -9.90
N THR A 239 -26.19 24.29 -10.48
CA THR A 239 -26.04 24.53 -11.93
C THR A 239 -24.57 24.48 -12.37
N ASP A 240 -23.65 24.95 -11.53
CA ASP A 240 -22.24 25.14 -11.89
C ASP A 240 -21.26 24.31 -11.06
N ASN A 241 -21.70 23.74 -9.93
CA ASN A 241 -20.84 23.04 -8.98
C ASN A 241 -21.42 21.72 -8.51
N GLU A 242 -20.53 20.80 -8.15
CA GLU A 242 -20.84 19.52 -7.51
C GLU A 242 -20.02 19.37 -6.22
N LYS A 243 -20.62 18.83 -5.16
CA LYS A 243 -19.90 18.47 -3.93
C LYS A 243 -20.48 17.20 -3.31
N VAL A 244 -19.60 16.32 -2.83
CA VAL A 244 -19.99 15.09 -2.11
C VAL A 244 -19.63 15.24 -0.64
N LEU A 245 -20.59 14.90 0.23
CA LEU A 245 -20.42 14.89 1.68
C LEU A 245 -20.83 13.52 2.24
N LYS A 246 -20.24 13.13 3.38
CA LYS A 246 -20.54 11.87 4.07
C LYS A 246 -21.43 12.13 5.28
N VAL A 247 -22.43 11.28 5.50
CA VAL A 247 -23.23 11.23 6.74
C VAL A 247 -23.39 9.81 7.26
N VAL A 248 -23.69 9.66 8.56
CA VAL A 248 -23.88 8.38 9.23
C VAL A 248 -25.23 8.34 9.93
N VAL A 249 -26.04 7.34 9.60
CA VAL A 249 -27.35 7.09 10.23
C VAL A 249 -27.17 6.02 11.30
N LEU A 250 -27.64 6.31 12.52
CA LEU A 250 -27.72 5.38 13.65
C LEU A 250 -29.19 5.17 14.02
N LYS A 251 -29.52 3.96 14.53
CA LYS A 251 -30.83 3.66 15.11
C LYS A 251 -30.85 3.91 16.62
#